data_AF-A0A939HRB6-F1
#
_entry.id   AF-A0A939HRB6-F1
#
_cell.length_a   1.000
_cell.length_b   1.000
_cell.length_c   1.000
_cell.angle_alpha   90.00
_cell.angle_beta   90.00
_cell.angle_gamma   90.00
#
_symmetry.space_group_name_H-M   'P 1'
#
loop_
_entity.id
_entity.type
_entity.pdbx_description
1 polymer ?
#
loop_
_entity_poly.entity_id
_entity_poly.type
_entity_poly.pdbx_seq_one_letter_code
_entity_poly.pdbx_strand_id
1 'polypeptide(L)'
;MENPCLSPVRVWRGRASALPASLCRGGASHALLSVSVAPEDTVQSVRARLVDELIRATAGAQARPEDHPALCRLFEPMARQACAGAPSDRADPAAPEPPLAAQPWQLADDPQTYAERAGWWIVVDGSWNHELSDTVPCREQAQAIADRLNAAYPGAEWYRHWFCVTAPLPVLVTEAGHVV
;
A
#
# COMPACT_ATOMS: atom_id res chain seq x y z
N MET A 1 -10.99 -19.44 -23.73
CA MET A 1 -11.29 -18.50 -22.61
C MET A 1 -10.14 -17.52 -22.58
N GLU A 2 -10.34 -16.32 -23.12
CA GLU A 2 -9.35 -15.25 -23.04
C GLU A 2 -9.29 -14.80 -21.57
N ASN A 3 -8.11 -14.92 -20.94
CA ASN A 3 -7.90 -14.43 -19.59
C ASN A 3 -8.14 -12.91 -19.60
N PRO A 4 -9.10 -12.37 -18.83
CA PRO A 4 -9.25 -10.93 -18.72
C PRO A 4 -7.91 -10.38 -18.20
N CYS A 5 -7.37 -9.44 -18.96
CA CYS A 5 -6.04 -8.88 -18.78
C CYS A 5 -5.94 -8.09 -17.48
N LEU A 6 -5.74 -8.79 -16.37
CA LEU A 6 -5.24 -8.21 -15.13
C LEU A 6 -3.75 -7.92 -15.29
N SER A 7 -3.40 -6.90 -16.06
CA SER A 7 -2.01 -6.47 -16.12
C SER A 7 -1.81 -5.35 -15.09
N PRO A 8 -1.27 -5.64 -13.89
CA PRO A 8 -0.87 -4.58 -12.98
C PRO A 8 0.15 -3.69 -13.69
N VAL A 9 -0.13 -2.39 -13.74
CA VAL A 9 0.80 -1.39 -14.26
C VAL A 9 1.29 -0.56 -13.10
N ARG A 10 2.61 -0.50 -12.91
CA ARG A 10 3.21 0.35 -11.89
C ARG A 10 3.00 1.82 -12.27
N VAL A 11 2.22 2.52 -11.45
CA VAL A 11 1.83 3.92 -11.70
C VAL A 11 2.60 4.91 -10.84
N TRP A 12 3.12 4.48 -9.69
CA TRP A 12 3.83 5.38 -8.78
C TRP A 12 4.79 4.64 -7.84
N ARG A 13 5.75 5.38 -7.27
CA ARG A 13 6.68 4.89 -6.24
C ARG A 13 6.84 5.96 -5.16
N GLY A 14 6.73 5.55 -3.91
CA GLY A 14 6.83 6.43 -2.76
C GLY A 14 5.88 6.03 -1.63
N ARG A 15 5.74 6.92 -0.66
CA ARG A 15 4.91 6.75 0.56
C ARG A 15 3.44 7.10 0.33
N ALA A 16 2.53 6.53 1.10
CA ALA A 16 1.10 6.83 0.95
C ALA A 16 0.78 8.33 1.07
N SER A 17 1.41 9.03 2.02
CA SER A 17 1.29 10.49 2.20
C SER A 17 1.63 11.34 0.98
N ALA A 18 2.54 10.88 0.12
CA ALA A 18 3.00 11.60 -1.07
C ALA A 18 2.31 11.12 -2.36
N LEU A 19 1.33 10.23 -2.27
CA LEU A 19 0.61 9.71 -3.42
C LEU A 19 -0.24 10.83 -4.06
N PRO A 20 -0.11 11.11 -5.37
CA PRO A 20 -0.91 12.12 -6.03
C PRO A 20 -2.42 11.85 -5.91
N ALA A 21 -3.19 12.86 -5.53
CA ALA A 21 -4.65 12.75 -5.35
C ALA A 21 -5.39 12.26 -6.62
N SER A 22 -4.81 12.46 -7.81
CA SER A 22 -5.32 11.93 -9.07
C SER A 22 -5.28 10.41 -9.17
N LEU A 23 -4.35 9.76 -8.46
CA LEU A 23 -4.26 8.29 -8.36
C LEU A 23 -5.12 7.75 -7.21
N CYS A 24 -5.37 8.54 -6.17
CA CYS A 24 -6.24 8.15 -5.05
C CYS A 24 -7.72 8.04 -5.47
N ARG A 25 -8.15 8.79 -6.49
CA ARG A 25 -9.52 8.71 -7.03
C ARG A 25 -9.63 7.50 -7.96
N GLY A 26 -9.63 6.30 -7.39
CA GLY A 26 -9.98 5.09 -8.10
C GLY A 26 -11.43 5.19 -8.61
N GLY A 27 -11.62 5.04 -9.92
CA GLY A 27 -12.95 4.85 -10.50
C GLY A 27 -13.42 3.41 -10.29
N ALA A 28 -14.72 3.15 -10.49
CA ALA A 28 -15.32 1.80 -10.37
C ALA A 28 -14.65 0.73 -11.28
N SER A 29 -13.82 1.15 -12.24
CA SER A 29 -13.15 0.31 -13.23
C SER A 29 -11.69 -0.03 -12.90
N HIS A 30 -11.13 0.46 -11.79
CA HIS A 30 -9.72 0.20 -11.46
C HIS A 30 -9.50 0.03 -9.94
N ALA A 31 -8.63 -0.91 -9.58
CA ALA A 31 -8.13 -1.10 -8.23
C ALA A 31 -6.67 -0.63 -8.12
N LEU A 32 -6.33 0.03 -7.01
CA LEU A 32 -4.97 0.43 -6.69
C LEU A 32 -4.39 -0.54 -5.65
N LEU A 33 -3.32 -1.24 -6.03
CA LEU A 33 -2.56 -2.14 -5.17
C LEU A 33 -1.24 -1.49 -4.78
N SER A 34 -0.71 -1.85 -3.61
CA SER A 34 0.59 -1.34 -3.18
C SER A 34 1.40 -2.39 -2.45
N VAL A 35 2.69 -2.47 -2.77
CA VAL A 35 3.64 -3.36 -2.11
C VAL A 35 4.75 -2.52 -1.48
N SER A 36 5.09 -2.82 -0.23
CA SER A 36 6.27 -2.21 0.40
C SER A 36 7.55 -2.63 -0.33
N VAL A 37 8.57 -1.78 -0.33
CA VAL A 37 9.89 -2.07 -0.89
C VAL A 37 10.97 -1.50 0.04
N ALA A 38 11.92 -2.34 0.43
CA ALA A 38 13.10 -2.04 1.23
C ALA A 38 14.40 -2.09 0.37
N PRO A 39 15.53 -1.53 0.81
CA PRO A 39 16.77 -1.49 0.03
C PRO A 39 17.34 -2.86 -0.35
N GLU A 40 17.14 -3.85 0.52
CA GLU A 40 17.56 -5.24 0.35
C GLU A 40 16.58 -6.07 -0.48
N ASP A 41 15.43 -5.50 -0.83
CA ASP A 41 14.43 -6.23 -1.59
C ASP A 41 14.89 -6.56 -2.99
N THR A 42 14.60 -7.80 -3.38
CA THR A 42 14.86 -8.29 -4.72
C THR A 42 13.60 -8.17 -5.57
N VAL A 43 13.78 -8.18 -6.89
CA VAL A 43 12.66 -8.25 -7.84
C VAL A 43 11.75 -9.43 -7.50
N GLN A 44 12.30 -10.57 -7.07
CA GLN A 44 11.51 -11.72 -6.64
C GLN A 44 10.67 -11.44 -5.38
N SER A 45 11.22 -10.78 -4.36
CA SER A 45 10.47 -10.48 -3.13
C SER A 45 9.33 -9.50 -3.37
N VAL A 46 9.50 -8.55 -4.30
CA VAL A 46 8.44 -7.62 -4.70
C VAL A 46 7.39 -8.31 -5.58
N ARG A 47 7.78 -9.21 -6.49
CA ARG A 47 6.84 -10.03 -7.27
C ARG A 47 5.96 -10.91 -6.37
N ALA A 48 6.54 -11.57 -5.38
CA ALA A 48 5.81 -12.41 -4.43
C ALA A 48 4.74 -11.60 -3.68
N ARG A 49 5.11 -10.44 -3.12
CA ARG A 49 4.16 -9.53 -2.46
C ARG A 49 3.07 -9.02 -3.40
N LEU A 50 3.41 -8.73 -4.66
CA LEU A 50 2.41 -8.30 -5.65
C LEU A 50 1.41 -9.42 -5.98
N VAL A 51 1.87 -10.67 -6.05
CA VAL A 51 0.98 -11.84 -6.18
C VAL A 51 0.04 -11.92 -4.99
N ASP A 52 0.54 -11.79 -3.77
CA ASP A 52 -0.30 -11.83 -2.56
C ASP A 52 -1.37 -10.73 -2.56
N GLU A 53 -1.02 -9.52 -3.01
CA GLU A 53 -1.97 -8.41 -3.14
C GLU A 53 -2.99 -8.63 -4.25
N LEU A 54 -2.60 -9.24 -5.38
CA LEU A 54 -3.54 -9.62 -6.44
C LEU A 54 -4.53 -10.68 -5.93
N ILE A 55 -4.04 -11.70 -5.23
CA ILE A 55 -4.88 -12.73 -4.60
C ILE A 55 -5.86 -12.09 -3.62
N ARG A 56 -5.37 -11.21 -2.74
CA ARG A 56 -6.21 -10.51 -1.77
C ARG A 56 -7.28 -9.67 -2.45
N ALA A 57 -6.94 -9.00 -3.55
CA ALA A 57 -7.87 -8.16 -4.28
C ALA A 57 -8.93 -8.98 -5.05
N THR A 58 -8.59 -10.16 -5.56
CA THR A 58 -9.52 -11.02 -6.32
C THR A 58 -10.39 -11.88 -5.43
N ALA A 59 -9.78 -12.53 -4.44
CA ALA A 59 -10.39 -13.57 -3.62
C ALA A 59 -10.87 -13.09 -2.25
N GLY A 60 -10.40 -11.91 -1.81
CA GLY A 60 -10.69 -11.37 -0.50
C GLY A 60 -10.41 -12.36 0.64
N ALA A 61 -11.21 -12.31 1.69
CA ALA A 61 -11.15 -13.24 2.82
C ALA A 61 -11.70 -14.64 2.51
N GLN A 62 -12.18 -14.89 1.29
CA GLN A 62 -12.82 -16.15 0.88
C GLN A 62 -11.83 -17.14 0.26
N ALA A 63 -10.59 -16.71 -0.02
CA ALA A 63 -9.54 -17.60 -0.52
C ALA A 63 -9.28 -18.73 0.47
N ARG A 64 -9.47 -19.98 0.03
CA ARG A 64 -9.11 -21.12 0.87
C ARG A 64 -7.60 -21.37 0.78
N PRO A 65 -6.95 -21.80 1.87
CA PRO A 65 -5.51 -22.06 1.86
C PRO A 65 -5.06 -23.05 0.77
N GLU A 66 -5.89 -24.04 0.44
CA GLU A 66 -5.62 -25.04 -0.61
C GLU A 66 -5.55 -24.45 -2.03
N ASP A 67 -6.23 -23.33 -2.29
CA ASP A 67 -6.25 -22.68 -3.61
C ASP A 67 -5.03 -21.79 -3.83
N HIS A 68 -4.31 -21.45 -2.74
CA HIS A 68 -3.18 -20.52 -2.77
C HIS A 68 -2.10 -20.88 -3.80
N PRO A 69 -1.62 -22.15 -3.92
CA PRO A 69 -0.61 -22.50 -4.92
C PRO A 69 -1.11 -22.37 -6.38
N ALA A 70 -2.41 -22.58 -6.62
CA ALA A 70 -3.00 -22.40 -7.94
C ALA A 70 -3.11 -20.91 -8.29
N LEU A 71 -3.57 -20.10 -7.32
CA LEU A 71 -3.65 -18.65 -7.46
C LEU A 71 -2.27 -18.00 -7.65
N CYS A 72 -1.25 -18.44 -6.92
CA CYS A 72 0.13 -17.97 -7.14
C CYS A 72 0.58 -18.22 -8.58
N ARG A 73 0.38 -19.43 -9.11
CA ARG A 73 0.74 -19.79 -10.50
C ARG A 73 -0.02 -18.94 -11.52
N LEU A 74 -1.28 -18.61 -11.24
CA LEU A 74 -2.11 -17.78 -12.11
C LEU A 74 -1.61 -16.34 -12.19
N PHE A 75 -1.25 -15.74 -11.06
CA PHE A 75 -0.85 -14.32 -10.98
C PHE A 75 0.65 -14.08 -11.20
N GLU A 76 1.50 -15.10 -11.09
CA GLU A 76 2.95 -14.97 -11.25
C GLU A 76 3.36 -14.32 -12.60
N PRO A 77 2.79 -14.67 -13.76
CA PRO A 77 3.13 -14.00 -15.03
C PRO A 77 2.85 -12.50 -15.01
N MET A 78 1.76 -12.09 -14.37
CA MET A 78 1.34 -10.68 -14.25
C MET A 78 2.32 -9.90 -13.37
N ALA A 79 2.72 -10.48 -12.23
CA ALA A 79 3.73 -9.88 -11.37
C ALA A 79 5.09 -9.78 -12.05
N ARG A 80 5.49 -10.79 -12.83
CA ARG A 80 6.72 -10.77 -13.64
C ARG A 80 6.71 -9.65 -14.68
N GLN A 81 5.56 -9.39 -15.30
CA GLN A 81 5.39 -8.29 -16.25
C GLN A 81 5.44 -6.91 -15.58
N ALA A 82 4.76 -6.75 -14.43
CA ALA A 82 4.75 -5.50 -13.66
C ALA A 82 6.15 -5.12 -13.11
N CYS A 83 6.89 -6.14 -12.66
CA CYS A 83 8.19 -6.02 -12.03
C CYS A 83 9.25 -6.72 -12.90
N ALA A 84 9.65 -6.10 -14.01
CA ALA A 84 10.69 -6.61 -14.90
C ALA A 84 12.08 -6.67 -14.23
N GLY A 85 12.96 -7.54 -14.74
CA GLY A 85 14.32 -7.75 -14.22
C GLY A 85 14.62 -9.21 -13.84
N ALA A 86 15.87 -9.51 -13.52
CA ALA A 86 16.24 -10.83 -13.01
C ALA A 86 15.74 -11.00 -11.57
N PRO A 87 15.37 -12.22 -11.13
CA PRO A 87 14.84 -12.45 -9.79
C PRO A 87 15.75 -11.94 -8.65
N SER A 88 17.06 -11.99 -8.85
CA SER A 88 18.08 -11.58 -7.88
C SER A 88 18.43 -10.09 -7.92
N ASP A 89 17.93 -9.33 -8.90
CA ASP A 89 18.22 -7.90 -8.99
C ASP A 89 17.56 -7.15 -7.83
N ARG A 90 18.15 -6.02 -7.40
CA ARG A 90 17.49 -5.11 -6.46
C ARG A 90 16.21 -4.56 -7.08
N ALA A 91 15.10 -4.63 -6.33
CA ALA A 91 13.79 -4.20 -6.84
C ALA A 91 13.72 -2.69 -7.05
N ASP A 92 14.33 -1.91 -6.15
CA ASP A 92 14.49 -0.47 -6.29
C ASP A 92 15.75 -0.01 -5.54
N PRO A 93 16.86 0.25 -6.26
CA PRO A 93 18.10 0.71 -5.62
C PRO A 93 17.98 2.04 -4.89
N ALA A 94 16.92 2.82 -5.16
CA ALA A 94 16.65 4.09 -4.51
C ALA A 94 15.64 3.98 -3.35
N ALA A 95 15.15 2.76 -3.03
CA ALA A 95 14.30 2.57 -1.85
C ALA A 95 15.09 3.00 -0.59
N PRO A 96 14.52 3.85 0.26
CA PRO A 96 15.12 4.17 1.55
C PRO A 96 14.96 2.98 2.50
N GLU A 97 15.80 2.93 3.53
CA GLU A 97 15.59 2.03 4.67
C GLU A 97 14.15 2.18 5.18
N PRO A 98 13.45 1.07 5.49
CA PRO A 98 12.16 1.15 6.13
C PRO A 98 12.32 2.03 7.37
N PRO A 99 11.40 2.96 7.60
CA PRO A 99 11.53 3.81 8.75
C PRO A 99 11.12 3.02 10.00
N LEU A 100 12.00 2.12 10.46
CA LEU A 100 11.81 1.27 11.64
C LEU A 100 11.64 2.10 12.91
N ALA A 101 12.05 3.37 12.86
CA ALA A 101 11.88 4.37 13.92
C ALA A 101 11.09 5.62 13.49
N ALA A 102 10.59 5.73 12.24
CA ALA A 102 9.66 6.85 11.99
C ALA A 102 8.38 6.54 12.73
N GLN A 103 7.94 7.52 13.49
CA GLN A 103 6.54 7.69 13.80
C GLN A 103 5.94 8.29 12.51
N PRO A 104 5.31 7.49 11.63
CA PRO A 104 4.64 8.04 10.44
C PRO A 104 3.63 9.12 10.80
N TRP A 105 3.10 9.06 12.02
CA TRP A 105 2.22 10.05 12.59
C TRP A 105 2.99 10.92 13.56
N GLN A 106 3.09 12.21 13.25
CA GLN A 106 3.84 13.18 14.04
C GLN A 106 2.94 14.35 14.45
N LEU A 107 3.39 15.08 15.45
CA LEU A 107 2.72 16.25 15.98
C LEU A 107 3.18 17.48 15.19
N ALA A 108 2.25 18.17 14.53
CA ALA A 108 2.50 19.52 14.02
C ALA A 108 2.14 20.55 15.11
N ASP A 109 3.08 21.46 15.38
CA ASP A 109 2.86 22.70 16.13
C ASP A 109 3.11 23.86 15.15
N ASP A 110 2.08 24.24 14.38
CA ASP A 110 2.17 25.38 13.46
C ASP A 110 1.28 26.54 13.94
N PRO A 111 1.82 27.45 14.76
CA PRO A 111 1.07 28.61 15.25
C PRO A 111 0.70 29.60 14.13
N GLN A 112 1.38 29.60 12.98
CA GLN A 112 1.02 30.46 11.84
C GLN A 112 -0.17 29.92 11.06
N THR A 113 -0.30 28.60 10.94
CA THR A 113 -1.41 27.95 10.23
C THR A 113 -2.70 27.90 11.06
N TYR A 114 -2.62 27.78 12.40
CA TYR A 114 -3.80 27.56 13.24
C TYR A 114 -4.32 28.77 14.03
N ALA A 115 -3.71 29.95 13.92
CA ALA A 115 -4.20 31.25 14.44
C ALA A 115 -4.88 31.16 15.83
N GLU A 116 -6.22 31.24 15.89
CA GLU A 116 -7.02 31.22 17.13
C GLU A 116 -6.98 29.88 17.91
N ARG A 117 -6.43 28.82 17.31
CA ARG A 117 -6.23 27.49 17.91
C ARG A 117 -4.79 27.22 18.35
N ALA A 118 -3.97 28.26 18.51
CA ALA A 118 -2.64 28.14 19.11
C ALA A 118 -2.69 27.32 20.42
N GLY A 119 -1.97 26.19 20.46
CA GLY A 119 -1.99 25.23 21.58
C GLY A 119 -2.76 23.93 21.33
N TRP A 120 -3.45 23.81 20.19
CA TRP A 120 -4.10 22.57 19.76
C TRP A 120 -3.17 21.79 18.84
N TRP A 121 -3.15 20.47 19.01
CA TRP A 121 -2.24 19.56 18.34
C TRP A 121 -2.99 18.74 17.30
N ILE A 122 -2.33 18.43 16.19
CA ILE A 122 -2.89 17.60 15.11
C ILE A 122 -1.91 16.50 14.78
N VAL A 123 -2.46 15.33 14.51
CA VAL A 123 -1.69 14.21 14.00
C VAL A 123 -1.63 14.34 12.49
N VAL A 124 -0.42 14.60 11.98
CA VAL A 124 -0.15 14.70 10.54
C VAL A 124 0.55 13.44 10.04
N ASP A 125 0.35 13.14 8.76
CA ASP A 125 1.12 12.11 8.07
C ASP A 125 2.60 12.45 7.92
N GLY A 126 3.41 11.48 7.49
CA GLY A 126 4.85 11.63 7.32
C GLY A 126 5.27 12.67 6.27
N SER A 127 4.31 13.25 5.53
CA SER A 127 4.52 14.36 4.60
C SER A 127 4.20 15.73 5.18
N TRP A 128 3.66 15.80 6.40
CA TRP A 128 3.21 17.02 7.07
C TRP A 128 2.06 17.75 6.37
N ASN A 129 1.48 17.17 5.30
CA ASN A 129 0.49 17.85 4.46
C ASN A 129 -0.94 17.35 4.65
N HIS A 130 -1.15 16.27 5.41
CA HIS A 130 -2.50 15.76 5.68
C HIS A 130 -2.75 15.62 7.18
N GLU A 131 -3.79 16.33 7.65
CA GLU A 131 -4.37 16.20 8.98
C GLU A 131 -5.24 14.94 9.04
N LEU A 132 -5.03 14.11 10.05
CA LEU A 132 -5.72 12.81 10.18
C LEU A 132 -6.56 12.67 11.44
N SER A 133 -6.58 13.70 12.27
CA SER A 133 -7.47 13.80 13.42
C SER A 133 -8.06 15.19 13.52
N ASP A 134 -9.19 15.30 14.20
CA ASP A 134 -9.62 16.58 14.74
C ASP A 134 -8.50 17.15 15.64
N THR A 135 -8.38 18.47 15.67
CA THR A 135 -7.48 19.18 16.57
C THR A 135 -7.79 18.78 18.03
N VAL A 136 -6.78 18.44 18.82
CA VAL A 136 -6.94 18.09 20.25
C VAL A 136 -6.24 19.09 21.16
N PRO A 137 -6.78 19.36 22.37
CA PRO A 137 -6.37 20.51 23.19
C PRO A 137 -5.04 20.32 23.94
N CYS A 138 -4.46 19.12 23.98
CA CYS A 138 -3.16 18.90 24.63
C CYS A 138 -2.27 17.88 23.90
N ARG A 139 -0.95 18.07 24.07
CA ARG A 139 0.10 17.29 23.41
C ARG A 139 0.02 15.80 23.71
N GLU A 140 -0.30 15.47 24.96
CA GLU A 140 -0.36 14.08 25.45
C GLU A 140 -1.46 13.28 24.76
N GLN A 141 -2.62 13.90 24.53
CA GLN A 141 -3.73 13.26 23.81
C GLN A 141 -3.38 13.07 22.33
N ALA A 142 -2.76 14.06 21.70
CA ALA A 142 -2.34 13.96 20.31
C ALA A 142 -1.26 12.88 20.12
N GLN A 143 -0.29 12.81 21.04
CA GLN A 143 0.73 11.76 21.05
C GLN A 143 0.10 10.39 21.24
N ALA A 144 -0.88 10.23 22.14
CA ALA A 144 -1.57 8.95 22.33
C ALA A 144 -2.37 8.51 21.09
N ILE A 145 -2.89 9.45 20.29
CA ILE A 145 -3.52 9.15 19.01
C ILE A 145 -2.47 8.73 17.98
N ALA A 146 -1.38 9.49 17.84
CA ALA A 146 -0.27 9.16 16.96
C ALA A 146 0.34 7.79 17.28
N ASP A 147 0.60 7.50 18.56
CA ASP A 147 1.14 6.23 19.03
C ASP A 147 0.18 5.06 18.73
N ARG A 148 -1.12 5.26 18.93
CA ARG A 148 -2.13 4.25 18.58
C ARG A 148 -2.16 3.97 17.08
N LEU A 149 -2.09 5.00 16.25
CA LEU A 149 -2.05 4.88 14.80
C LEU A 149 -0.73 4.25 14.32
N ASN A 150 0.39 4.57 14.97
CA ASN A 150 1.72 4.03 14.69
C ASN A 150 1.77 2.54 15.06
N ALA A 151 1.16 2.17 16.20
CA ALA A 151 1.05 0.79 16.66
C ALA A 151 0.10 -0.05 15.79
N ALA A 152 -0.99 0.55 15.32
CA ALA A 152 -1.94 -0.13 14.43
C ALA A 152 -1.35 -0.39 13.03
N TYR A 153 -0.54 0.54 12.51
CA TYR A 153 0.01 0.46 11.16
C TYR A 153 1.48 0.91 11.09
N PRO A 154 2.43 0.12 11.62
CA PRO A 154 3.85 0.45 11.62
C PRO A 154 4.45 0.57 10.19
N GLY A 155 3.75 0.03 9.19
CA GLY A 155 4.11 0.08 7.78
C GLY A 155 3.48 1.23 6.97
N ALA A 156 2.72 2.14 7.59
CA ALA A 156 1.89 3.13 6.89
C ALA A 156 2.71 4.00 5.91
N GLU A 157 3.89 4.44 6.33
CA GLU A 157 4.77 5.32 5.53
C GLU A 157 6.02 4.63 4.99
N TRP A 158 5.98 3.30 4.88
CA TRP A 158 7.03 2.60 4.15
C TRP A 158 7.04 3.05 2.70
N TYR A 159 8.20 3.05 2.07
CA TYR A 159 8.29 3.25 0.63
C TYR A 159 7.60 2.09 -0.08
N ARG A 160 6.76 2.39 -1.08
CA ARG A 160 5.95 1.40 -1.78
C ARG A 160 6.03 1.59 -3.29
N HIS A 161 5.84 0.50 -4.02
CA HIS A 161 5.46 0.56 -5.42
C HIS A 161 3.95 0.41 -5.52
N TRP A 162 3.32 1.25 -6.33
CA TRP A 162 1.87 1.32 -6.50
C TRP A 162 1.49 0.87 -7.91
N PHE A 163 0.49 0.01 -7.99
CA PHE A 163 0.05 -0.64 -9.22
C PHE A 163 -1.44 -0.41 -9.45
N CYS A 164 -1.79 -0.01 -10.67
CA CYS A 164 -3.19 0.04 -11.10
C CYS A 164 -3.54 -1.27 -11.80
N VAL A 165 -4.70 -1.83 -11.48
CA VAL A 165 -5.26 -3.04 -12.09
C VAL A 165 -6.67 -2.74 -12.60
N THR A 166 -7.00 -3.14 -13.82
CA THR A 166 -8.34 -2.96 -14.40
C THR A 166 -9.34 -3.94 -13.79
N ALA A 167 -10.52 -3.44 -13.41
CA ALA A 167 -11.63 -4.16 -12.83
C ALA A 167 -12.77 -4.39 -13.87
N PRO A 168 -13.63 -5.41 -13.70
CA PRO A 168 -13.70 -6.31 -12.55
C PRO A 168 -12.56 -7.32 -12.58
N LEU A 169 -11.95 -7.53 -11.41
CA LEU A 169 -11.12 -8.70 -11.20
C LEU A 169 -12.02 -9.92 -11.49
N PRO A 170 -11.68 -10.82 -12.43
CA PRO A 170 -12.46 -12.04 -12.63
C PRO A 170 -12.68 -12.73 -11.29
N VAL A 171 -13.95 -13.03 -11.01
CA VAL A 171 -14.30 -14.03 -10.01
C VAL A 171 -13.73 -15.35 -10.53
N LEU A 172 -12.80 -15.93 -9.80
CA LEU A 172 -12.04 -17.09 -10.25
C LEU A 172 -12.78 -18.35 -9.80
N VAL A 173 -13.08 -19.23 -10.76
CA VAL A 173 -13.54 -20.58 -10.42
C VAL A 173 -12.32 -21.49 -10.34
N THR A 174 -12.05 -22.04 -9.15
CA THR A 174 -10.91 -22.94 -8.95
C THR A 174 -11.17 -24.28 -9.65
N GLU A 175 -10.13 -25.10 -9.86
CA GLU A 175 -10.27 -26.43 -10.50
C GLU A 175 -11.24 -27.37 -9.74
N ALA A 176 -11.54 -27.06 -8.47
CA ALA A 176 -12.54 -27.74 -7.64
C ALA A 176 -13.98 -27.21 -7.83
N GLY A 177 -14.22 -26.27 -8.74
CA GLY A 177 -15.53 -25.67 -9.00
C GLY A 177 -15.96 -24.62 -7.98
N HIS A 178 -15.05 -24.13 -7.12
CA HIS A 178 -15.36 -23.09 -6.14
C HIS A 178 -15.21 -21.70 -6.76
N VAL A 179 -16.24 -20.87 -6.58
CA VAL A 179 -16.24 -19.45 -6.95
C VAL A 179 -15.48 -18.69 -5.88
N VAL A 180 -14.42 -17.97 -6.28
CA VAL A 180 -13.54 -17.15 -5.44
C VAL A 180 -13.56 -15.70 -5.91
#